data_AF-A0A4Z2HQM2-F1
#
_entry.id   AF-A0A4Z2HQM2-F1
#
_cell.length_a   1.000
_cell.length_b   1.000
_cell.length_c   1.000
_cell.angle_alpha   90.00
_cell.angle_beta   90.00
_cell.angle_gamma   90.00
#
_symmetry.space_group_name_H-M   'P 1'
#
loop_
_entity.id
_entity.type
_entity.pdbx_description
1 polymer ?
#
loop_
_entity_poly.entity_id
_entity_poly.type
_entity_poly.pdbx_seq_one_letter_code
_entity_poly.pdbx_strand_id
1 'polypeptide(L)'
;MSDVLRSDRLEFVQLAADYNPVNLGQGFPDFSPPKFIQEALCTAVNGGHQMHQYTRAFGYPPLVHILAKLFGRIMGREIDPLEEVLVTAGAYQALFCAFQALIDEGDEVIHVEPFFDCYRPMVEMAGGKPVYVSLRPKVEGSGVLSSGDWVLCAEELASKFTPRTKVIIINTPNNPLGKVFKREELQMIADLCIKHDVLCISDEVYEWLTYDGSKHVKIGEIQSSTQRSVALHMIHVGDLLTC
;
A
#
# COMPACT_ATOMS: atom_id res chain seq x y z
N MET A 1 -7.90 -18.49 -16.89
CA MET A 1 -7.85 -17.14 -17.49
C MET A 1 -9.18 -16.37 -17.42
N SER A 2 -10.32 -16.97 -17.06
CA SER A 2 -11.62 -16.25 -16.97
C SER A 2 -11.82 -15.43 -15.70
N ASP A 3 -11.27 -15.86 -14.55
CA ASP A 3 -11.67 -15.30 -13.25
C ASP A 3 -10.93 -14.00 -12.88
N VAL A 4 -9.81 -13.70 -13.54
CA VAL A 4 -9.02 -12.46 -13.32
C VAL A 4 -9.74 -11.22 -13.89
N LEU A 5 -10.72 -11.41 -14.78
CA LEU A 5 -11.32 -10.32 -15.56
C LEU A 5 -12.52 -9.64 -14.88
N ARG A 6 -13.02 -10.16 -13.75
CA ARG A 6 -14.18 -9.60 -13.06
C ARG A 6 -13.73 -8.85 -11.80
N SER A 7 -13.98 -7.55 -11.76
CA SER A 7 -13.79 -6.73 -10.56
C SER A 7 -15.13 -6.52 -9.87
N ASP A 8 -15.23 -6.95 -8.62
CA ASP A 8 -16.42 -6.73 -7.79
C ASP A 8 -16.73 -5.23 -7.65
N ARG A 9 -15.72 -4.36 -7.71
CA ARG A 9 -15.91 -2.90 -7.67
C ARG A 9 -16.80 -2.40 -8.81
N LEU A 10 -16.61 -2.91 -10.03
CA LEU A 10 -17.43 -2.50 -11.18
C LEU A 10 -18.89 -2.90 -10.99
N GLU A 11 -19.13 -4.08 -10.41
CA GLU A 11 -20.47 -4.56 -10.10
C GLU A 11 -21.16 -3.68 -9.05
N PHE A 12 -20.46 -3.34 -7.95
CA PHE A 12 -21.03 -2.48 -6.91
C PHE A 12 -21.21 -1.01 -7.33
N VAL A 13 -20.35 -0.49 -8.23
CA VAL A 13 -20.55 0.85 -8.81
C VAL A 13 -21.82 0.88 -9.66
N GLN A 14 -22.04 -0.12 -10.51
CA GLN A 14 -23.26 -0.22 -11.29
C GLN A 14 -24.50 -0.34 -10.39
N LEU A 15 -24.41 -1.16 -9.34
CA LEU A 15 -25.49 -1.30 -8.37
C LEU A 15 -25.84 0.02 -7.67
N ALA A 16 -24.84 0.80 -7.27
CA ALA A 16 -25.08 2.11 -6.68
C ALA A 16 -25.74 3.09 -7.68
N ALA A 17 -25.34 3.05 -8.95
CA ALA A 17 -25.93 3.87 -10.00
C ALA A 17 -27.41 3.51 -10.27
N ASP A 18 -27.74 2.22 -10.26
CA ASP A 18 -29.09 1.73 -10.56
C ASP A 18 -30.10 2.04 -9.45
N TYR A 19 -29.66 2.03 -8.19
CA TYR A 19 -30.54 2.13 -7.02
C TYR A 19 -30.41 3.43 -6.21
N ASN A 20 -29.44 4.29 -6.54
CA ASN A 20 -29.18 5.58 -5.88
C ASN A 20 -29.24 5.52 -4.33
N PRO A 21 -28.45 4.63 -3.67
CA PRO A 21 -28.47 4.48 -2.23
C PRO A 21 -27.73 5.63 -1.53
N VAL A 22 -27.87 5.71 -0.20
CA VAL A 22 -26.83 6.36 0.63
C VAL A 22 -25.59 5.48 0.55
N ASN A 23 -24.60 5.90 -0.24
CA ASN A 23 -23.44 5.08 -0.58
C ASN A 23 -22.33 5.20 0.48
N LEU A 24 -22.20 4.17 1.31
CA LEU A 24 -21.12 4.00 2.29
C LEU A 24 -20.19 2.82 1.93
N GLY A 25 -20.23 2.36 0.67
CA GLY A 25 -19.49 1.19 0.22
C GLY A 25 -18.08 1.52 -0.27
N GLN A 26 -17.99 2.31 -1.34
CA GLN A 26 -16.69 2.72 -1.89
C GLN A 26 -16.14 3.92 -1.11
N GLY A 27 -14.84 3.88 -0.79
CA GLY A 27 -14.16 4.94 -0.08
C GLY A 27 -13.84 6.14 -0.97
N PHE A 28 -14.84 6.99 -1.25
CA PHE A 28 -14.63 8.31 -1.84
C PHE A 28 -15.17 9.39 -0.90
N PRO A 29 -14.37 10.42 -0.55
CA PRO A 29 -14.88 11.56 0.21
C PRO A 29 -15.98 12.31 -0.55
N ASP A 30 -17.07 12.67 0.14
CA ASP A 30 -18.19 13.47 -0.40
C ASP A 30 -18.08 14.97 -0.05
N PHE A 31 -16.95 15.37 0.52
CA PHE A 31 -16.63 16.75 0.88
C PHE A 31 -15.45 17.28 0.06
N SER A 32 -15.38 18.60 -0.09
CA SER A 32 -14.32 19.24 -0.87
C SER A 32 -12.93 19.05 -0.24
N PRO A 33 -11.86 18.88 -1.06
CA PRO A 33 -10.50 18.89 -0.56
C PRO A 33 -10.13 20.27 0.02
N PRO A 34 -9.03 20.38 0.79
CA PRO A 34 -8.56 21.65 1.33
C PRO A 34 -8.37 22.73 0.26
N LYS A 35 -8.71 23.98 0.57
CA LYS A 35 -8.66 25.09 -0.41
C LYS A 35 -7.30 25.27 -1.08
N PHE A 36 -6.21 25.15 -0.33
CA PHE A 36 -4.85 25.33 -0.86
C PHE A 36 -4.51 24.32 -1.97
N ILE A 37 -5.12 23.13 -1.95
CA ILE A 37 -4.97 22.13 -3.00
C ILE A 37 -5.72 22.56 -4.27
N GLN A 38 -6.96 23.01 -4.12
CA GLN A 38 -7.76 23.52 -5.24
C GLN A 38 -7.06 24.72 -5.90
N GLU A 39 -6.53 25.63 -5.08
CA GLU A 39 -5.78 26.80 -5.51
C GLU A 39 -4.45 26.42 -6.20
N ALA A 40 -3.75 25.40 -5.71
CA ALA A 40 -2.53 24.89 -6.34
C ALA A 40 -2.81 24.33 -7.74
N LEU A 41 -3.89 23.56 -7.91
CA LEU A 41 -4.31 23.06 -9.22
C LEU A 41 -4.69 24.20 -10.16
N CYS A 42 -5.49 25.17 -9.70
CA CYS A 42 -5.81 26.37 -10.48
C CYS A 42 -4.56 27.15 -10.89
N THR A 43 -3.57 27.25 -10.01
CA THR A 43 -2.29 27.91 -10.30
C THR A 43 -1.52 27.14 -11.38
N ALA A 44 -1.46 25.81 -11.30
CA ALA A 44 -0.80 24.98 -12.31
C ALA A 44 -1.47 25.09 -13.69
N VAL A 45 -2.81 25.08 -13.72
CA VAL A 45 -3.59 25.27 -14.97
C VAL A 45 -3.33 26.65 -15.58
N ASN A 46 -3.27 27.70 -14.76
CA ASN A 46 -3.04 29.07 -15.20
C ASN A 46 -1.55 29.45 -15.34
N GLY A 47 -0.62 28.52 -15.08
CA GLY A 47 0.83 28.76 -15.03
C GLY A 47 1.54 28.92 -16.38
N GLY A 48 0.77 29.04 -17.47
CA GLY A 48 1.30 29.16 -18.83
C GLY A 48 1.62 27.82 -19.50
N HIS A 49 1.97 27.88 -20.79
CA HIS A 49 2.04 26.70 -21.64
C HIS A 49 3.05 25.62 -21.19
N GLN A 50 4.10 26.01 -20.46
CA GLN A 50 5.13 25.08 -19.97
C GLN A 50 4.56 24.08 -18.94
N MET A 51 3.54 24.48 -18.17
CA MET A 51 2.87 23.59 -17.21
C MET A 51 2.01 22.51 -17.88
N HIS A 52 1.77 22.62 -19.19
CA HIS A 52 0.93 21.70 -19.95
C HIS A 52 1.74 20.77 -20.87
N GLN A 53 3.08 20.86 -20.83
CA GLN A 53 3.97 20.01 -21.61
C GLN A 53 4.43 18.80 -20.80
N TYR A 54 5.14 17.88 -21.46
CA TYR A 54 5.76 16.74 -20.79
C TYR A 54 6.73 17.17 -19.70
N THR A 55 6.72 16.40 -18.62
CA THR A 55 7.72 16.47 -17.57
C THR A 55 8.66 15.25 -17.61
N ARG A 56 9.55 15.11 -16.62
CA ARG A 56 10.41 13.94 -16.45
C ARG A 56 9.55 12.67 -16.27
N ALA A 57 9.93 11.60 -16.97
CA ALA A 57 9.18 10.36 -17.02
C ALA A 57 8.91 9.72 -15.64
N PHE A 58 9.88 9.75 -14.73
CA PHE A 58 9.75 9.14 -13.39
C PHE A 58 9.21 10.10 -12.33
N GLY A 59 8.72 11.28 -12.73
CA GLY A 59 8.04 12.22 -11.85
C GLY A 59 8.50 13.67 -12.04
N TYR A 60 7.55 14.60 -11.85
CA TYR A 60 7.81 16.04 -11.91
C TYR A 60 8.91 16.43 -10.90
N PRO A 61 10.02 17.10 -11.32
CA PRO A 61 11.17 17.29 -10.44
C PRO A 61 10.85 17.96 -9.09
N PRO A 62 10.08 19.06 -9.01
CA PRO A 62 9.70 19.63 -7.71
C PRO A 62 8.91 18.67 -6.81
N LEU A 63 8.10 17.78 -7.39
CA LEU A 63 7.34 16.77 -6.65
C LEU A 63 8.28 15.73 -6.04
N VAL A 64 9.18 15.12 -6.83
CA VAL A 64 10.08 14.08 -6.28
C VAL A 64 11.02 14.62 -5.20
N HIS A 65 11.45 15.88 -5.31
CA HIS A 65 12.29 16.53 -4.29
C HIS A 65 11.53 16.79 -2.98
N ILE A 66 10.27 17.24 -3.05
CA ILE A 66 9.49 17.48 -1.82
C ILE A 66 9.11 16.15 -1.16
N LEU A 67 8.82 15.10 -1.95
CA LEU A 67 8.59 13.75 -1.45
C LEU A 67 9.82 13.19 -0.73
N ALA A 68 10.99 13.21 -1.38
CA ALA A 68 12.24 12.77 -0.78
C ALA A 68 12.56 13.51 0.52
N LYS A 69 12.34 14.84 0.56
CA LYS A 69 12.55 15.65 1.76
C LYS A 69 11.57 15.32 2.89
N LEU A 70 10.29 15.12 2.56
CA LEU A 70 9.26 14.77 3.54
C LEU A 70 9.53 13.38 4.13
N PHE A 71 9.67 12.37 3.27
CA PHE A 71 9.86 10.99 3.72
C PHE A 71 11.24 10.74 4.31
N GLY A 72 12.27 11.47 3.87
CA GLY A 72 13.57 11.39 4.52
C GLY A 72 13.54 11.84 5.98
N ARG A 73 12.72 12.86 6.31
CA ARG A 73 12.50 13.27 7.70
C ARG A 73 11.73 12.23 8.51
N ILE A 74 10.69 11.63 7.91
CA ILE A 74 9.86 10.62 8.57
C ILE A 74 10.67 9.35 8.85
N MET A 75 11.43 8.88 7.86
CA MET A 75 12.24 7.67 7.95
C MET A 75 13.59 7.88 8.65
N GLY A 76 13.97 9.12 8.95
CA GLY A 76 15.25 9.45 9.57
C GLY A 76 16.47 9.13 8.69
N ARG A 77 16.32 9.15 7.36
CA ARG A 77 17.41 8.90 6.40
C ARG A 77 17.32 9.85 5.20
N GLU A 78 18.43 10.07 4.49
CA GLU A 78 18.36 10.74 3.20
C GLU A 78 17.72 9.82 2.15
N ILE A 79 16.91 10.41 1.27
CA ILE A 79 16.27 9.73 0.13
C ILE A 79 16.71 10.48 -1.13
N ASP A 80 17.25 9.76 -2.11
CA ASP A 80 17.59 10.33 -3.40
C ASP A 80 16.30 10.57 -4.23
N PRO A 81 15.95 11.82 -4.58
CA PRO A 81 14.72 12.10 -5.32
C PRO A 81 14.73 11.58 -6.77
N LEU A 82 15.89 11.26 -7.34
CA LEU A 82 16.02 10.80 -8.72
C LEU A 82 16.09 9.27 -8.82
N GLU A 83 16.63 8.61 -7.80
CA GLU A 83 16.87 7.16 -7.78
C GLU A 83 15.91 6.38 -6.86
N GLU A 84 15.41 6.99 -5.79
CA GLU A 84 14.59 6.31 -4.77
C GLU A 84 13.13 6.78 -4.75
N VAL A 85 12.74 7.68 -5.67
CA VAL A 85 11.36 8.18 -5.79
C VAL A 85 10.84 8.02 -7.22
N LEU A 86 9.73 7.29 -7.35
CA LEU A 86 8.98 7.13 -8.59
C LEU A 86 7.55 7.64 -8.39
N VAL A 87 7.11 8.56 -9.26
CA VAL A 87 5.71 9.02 -9.28
C VAL A 87 4.93 8.18 -10.29
N THR A 88 3.77 7.68 -9.88
CA THR A 88 2.86 6.87 -10.70
C THR A 88 1.43 7.42 -10.70
N ALA A 89 0.58 6.86 -11.56
CA ALA A 89 -0.86 7.07 -11.58
C ALA A 89 -1.51 6.38 -10.37
N GLY A 90 -1.37 7.02 -9.20
CA GLY A 90 -1.86 6.51 -7.92
C GLY A 90 -1.09 5.30 -7.40
N ALA A 91 -1.47 4.84 -6.22
CA ALA A 91 -0.88 3.65 -5.60
C ALA A 91 -1.19 2.37 -6.40
N TYR A 92 -2.32 2.33 -7.11
CA TYR A 92 -2.71 1.21 -7.95
C TYR A 92 -1.67 0.91 -9.05
N GLN A 93 -1.16 1.94 -9.75
CA GLN A 93 -0.11 1.74 -10.75
C GLN A 93 1.24 1.41 -10.12
N ALA A 94 1.59 1.99 -8.97
CA ALA A 94 2.88 1.64 -8.38
C ALA A 94 2.90 0.19 -7.83
N LEU A 95 1.77 -0.35 -7.34
CA LEU A 95 1.63 -1.79 -7.04
C LEU A 95 1.81 -2.64 -8.30
N PHE A 96 1.15 -2.24 -9.39
CA PHE A 96 1.29 -2.92 -10.68
C PHE A 96 2.76 -2.93 -11.15
N CYS A 97 3.42 -1.77 -11.16
CA CYS A 97 4.83 -1.67 -11.54
C CYS A 97 5.74 -2.52 -10.64
N ALA A 98 5.48 -2.54 -9.32
CA ALA A 98 6.24 -3.34 -8.39
C ALA A 98 6.11 -4.85 -8.68
N PHE A 99 4.89 -5.36 -8.82
CA PHE A 99 4.68 -6.78 -9.12
C PHE A 99 5.27 -7.16 -10.48
N GLN A 100 5.05 -6.36 -11.52
CA GLN A 100 5.59 -6.63 -12.86
C GLN A 100 7.12 -6.55 -12.94
N ALA A 101 7.78 -5.79 -12.05
CA ALA A 101 9.23 -5.66 -12.01
C ALA A 101 9.92 -6.72 -11.14
N LEU A 102 9.22 -7.28 -10.14
CA LEU A 102 9.83 -8.08 -9.08
C LEU A 102 9.46 -9.57 -9.12
N ILE A 103 8.36 -9.94 -9.79
CA ILE A 103 7.79 -11.28 -9.78
C ILE A 103 8.03 -11.96 -11.12
N ASP A 104 8.58 -13.18 -11.07
CA ASP A 104 8.71 -14.09 -12.21
C ASP A 104 7.73 -15.29 -12.13
N GLU A 105 7.65 -16.06 -13.20
CA GLU A 105 6.82 -17.26 -13.30
C GLU A 105 7.06 -18.28 -12.17
N GLY A 106 6.00 -18.51 -11.40
CA GLY A 106 5.97 -19.45 -10.28
C GLY A 106 6.59 -18.94 -8.98
N ASP A 107 7.01 -17.67 -8.90
CA ASP A 107 7.37 -17.04 -7.63
C ASP A 107 6.16 -16.96 -6.70
N GLU A 108 6.38 -17.12 -5.40
CA GLU A 108 5.33 -17.03 -4.39
C GLU A 108 5.29 -15.63 -3.78
N VAL A 109 4.08 -15.07 -3.69
CA VAL A 109 3.82 -13.79 -3.02
C VAL A 109 2.93 -14.04 -1.82
N ILE A 110 3.38 -13.67 -0.62
CA ILE A 110 2.59 -13.84 0.61
C ILE A 110 1.62 -12.66 0.74
N HIS A 111 0.33 -12.96 0.88
CA HIS A 111 -0.75 -12.00 1.14
C HIS A 111 -1.26 -12.17 2.56
N VAL A 112 -1.39 -11.05 3.27
CA VAL A 112 -2.03 -11.01 4.60
C VAL A 112 -3.53 -10.74 4.42
N GLU A 113 -4.38 -11.70 4.78
CA GLU A 113 -5.84 -11.57 4.66
C GLU A 113 -6.47 -10.88 5.88
N PRO A 114 -7.55 -10.10 5.69
CA PRO A 114 -8.09 -9.65 4.40
C PRO A 114 -7.17 -8.60 3.75
N PHE A 115 -7.10 -8.64 2.43
CA PHE A 115 -6.23 -7.78 1.63
C PHE A 115 -7.04 -6.90 0.66
N PHE A 116 -6.44 -5.82 0.19
CA PHE A 116 -6.99 -5.01 -0.88
C PHE A 116 -7.03 -5.82 -2.19
N ASP A 117 -8.22 -5.92 -2.79
CA ASP A 117 -8.57 -6.88 -3.85
C ASP A 117 -7.57 -6.97 -5.01
N CYS A 118 -6.90 -5.88 -5.36
CA CYS A 118 -6.06 -5.78 -6.55
C CYS A 118 -4.74 -6.55 -6.44
N TYR A 119 -4.28 -6.89 -5.22
CA TYR A 119 -2.99 -7.56 -5.05
C TYR A 119 -2.98 -8.91 -5.77
N ARG A 120 -4.02 -9.71 -5.58
CA ARG A 120 -4.12 -11.07 -6.16
C ARG A 120 -4.04 -11.04 -7.70
N PRO A 121 -4.92 -10.33 -8.44
CA PRO A 121 -4.88 -10.34 -9.89
C PRO A 121 -3.58 -9.76 -10.46
N MET A 122 -2.95 -8.79 -9.79
CA MET A 122 -1.63 -8.28 -10.21
C MET A 122 -0.51 -9.31 -10.10
N VAL A 123 -0.51 -10.10 -9.01
CA VAL A 123 0.44 -11.20 -8.82
C VAL A 123 0.22 -12.30 -9.85
N GLU A 124 -1.03 -12.75 -10.03
CA GLU A 124 -1.38 -13.77 -11.02
C GLU A 124 -1.03 -13.32 -12.44
N MET A 125 -1.23 -12.03 -12.76
CA MET A 125 -0.86 -11.44 -14.06
C MET A 125 0.66 -11.43 -14.30
N ALA A 126 1.48 -11.34 -13.25
CA ALA A 126 2.94 -11.43 -13.34
C ALA A 126 3.45 -12.88 -13.41
N GLY A 127 2.57 -13.89 -13.43
CA GLY A 127 2.96 -15.31 -13.38
C GLY A 127 3.24 -15.81 -11.95
N GLY A 128 3.05 -14.96 -10.94
CA GLY A 128 3.24 -15.30 -9.54
C GLY A 128 2.10 -16.14 -8.97
N LYS A 129 2.37 -16.76 -7.81
CA LYS A 129 1.44 -17.58 -7.05
C LYS A 129 1.13 -16.90 -5.71
N PRO A 130 -0.10 -16.41 -5.51
CA PRO A 130 -0.54 -15.92 -4.21
C PRO A 130 -0.51 -17.03 -3.14
N VAL A 131 0.10 -16.75 -2.00
CA VAL A 131 0.13 -17.59 -0.80
C VAL A 131 -0.48 -16.82 0.34
N TYR A 132 -1.49 -17.38 1.01
CA TYR A 132 -2.29 -16.64 1.99
C TYR A 132 -1.93 -16.98 3.44
N VAL A 133 -1.95 -15.95 4.28
CA VAL A 133 -1.95 -16.03 5.75
C VAL A 133 -2.99 -15.06 6.29
N SER A 134 -3.82 -15.50 7.23
CA SER A 134 -4.96 -14.69 7.68
C SER A 134 -4.70 -14.03 9.03
N LEU A 135 -5.08 -12.75 9.14
CA LEU A 135 -5.30 -12.12 10.44
C LEU A 135 -6.48 -12.79 11.12
N ARG A 136 -6.35 -13.10 12.41
CA ARG A 136 -7.43 -13.70 13.20
C ARG A 136 -7.71 -12.86 14.45
N PRO A 137 -8.97 -12.75 14.89
CA PRO A 137 -9.28 -12.11 16.14
C PRO A 137 -8.66 -12.89 17.31
N LYS A 138 -8.03 -12.18 18.26
CA LYS A 138 -7.35 -12.78 19.42
C LYS A 138 -8.29 -13.52 20.37
N VAL A 139 -9.55 -13.11 20.44
CA VAL A 139 -10.59 -13.73 21.25
C VAL A 139 -11.86 -13.86 20.41
N GLU A 140 -12.40 -15.07 20.32
CA GLU A 140 -13.74 -15.29 19.77
C GLU A 140 -14.78 -14.95 20.84
N GLY A 141 -15.55 -13.88 20.65
CA GLY A 141 -16.57 -13.44 21.61
C GLY A 141 -17.41 -12.25 21.13
N SER A 142 -18.56 -12.03 21.78
CA SER A 142 -19.60 -11.06 21.38
C SER A 142 -19.30 -9.59 21.75
N GLY A 143 -18.04 -9.26 22.05
CA GLY A 143 -17.62 -7.90 22.35
C GLY A 143 -17.37 -7.07 21.08
N VAL A 144 -17.35 -5.74 21.22
CA VAL A 144 -16.86 -4.85 20.15
C VAL A 144 -15.36 -5.10 20.00
N LEU A 145 -14.95 -5.68 18.89
CA LEU A 145 -13.54 -5.87 18.55
C LEU A 145 -12.95 -4.57 17.98
N SER A 146 -11.75 -4.22 18.43
CA SER A 146 -10.92 -3.23 17.78
C SER A 146 -10.14 -3.87 16.62
N SER A 147 -9.72 -3.07 15.64
CA SER A 147 -8.80 -3.53 14.60
C SER A 147 -7.46 -4.03 15.18
N GLY A 148 -7.08 -3.56 16.37
CA GLY A 148 -5.92 -4.04 17.12
C GLY A 148 -6.05 -5.46 17.70
N ASP A 149 -7.26 -6.02 17.75
CA ASP A 149 -7.51 -7.39 18.23
C ASP A 149 -7.29 -8.44 17.13
N TRP A 150 -7.19 -8.01 15.88
CA TRP A 150 -6.82 -8.87 14.74
C TRP A 150 -5.31 -9.05 14.71
N VAL A 151 -4.84 -10.28 14.88
CA VAL A 151 -3.42 -10.60 15.03
C VAL A 151 -2.94 -11.57 13.96
N LEU A 152 -1.67 -11.44 13.60
CA LEU A 152 -0.98 -12.36 12.70
C LEU A 152 -0.23 -13.42 13.52
N CYS A 153 -0.54 -14.70 13.31
CA CYS A 153 0.16 -15.80 13.98
C CYS A 153 1.57 -15.96 13.39
N ALA A 154 2.59 -15.87 14.24
CA ALA A 154 4.00 -15.93 13.83
C ALA A 154 4.37 -17.29 13.23
N GLU A 155 3.89 -18.38 13.82
CA GLU A 155 4.15 -19.74 13.37
C GLU A 155 3.49 -19.99 12.00
N GLU A 156 2.26 -19.52 11.83
CA GLU A 156 1.55 -19.64 10.56
C GLU A 156 2.24 -18.82 9.48
N LEU A 157 2.60 -17.56 9.77
CA LEU A 157 3.33 -16.70 8.84
C LEU A 157 4.66 -17.36 8.43
N ALA A 158 5.46 -17.82 9.40
CA ALA A 158 6.74 -18.48 9.13
C ALA A 158 6.58 -19.73 8.25
N SER A 159 5.47 -20.47 8.39
CA SER A 159 5.19 -21.65 7.57
C SER A 159 4.93 -21.34 6.09
N LYS A 160 4.63 -20.07 5.75
CA LYS A 160 4.39 -19.64 4.36
C LYS A 160 5.67 -19.30 3.60
N PHE A 161 6.79 -19.10 4.30
CA PHE A 161 8.06 -18.81 3.65
C PHE A 161 8.69 -20.11 3.10
N THR A 162 8.90 -20.14 1.79
CA THR A 162 9.51 -21.25 1.05
C THR A 162 10.69 -20.73 0.21
N PRO A 163 11.50 -21.62 -0.41
CA PRO A 163 12.52 -21.20 -1.38
C PRO A 163 11.96 -20.50 -2.63
N ARG A 164 10.64 -20.51 -2.86
CA ARG A 164 9.97 -19.80 -3.95
C ARG A 164 9.38 -18.46 -3.52
N THR A 165 9.34 -18.16 -2.21
CA THR A 165 8.81 -16.89 -1.72
C THR A 165 9.70 -15.75 -2.19
N LYS A 166 9.11 -14.79 -2.91
CA LYS A 166 9.81 -13.64 -3.48
C LYS A 166 9.44 -12.34 -2.77
N VAL A 167 8.15 -12.17 -2.48
CA VAL A 167 7.58 -10.97 -1.87
C VAL A 167 6.60 -11.36 -0.77
N ILE A 168 6.56 -10.58 0.31
CA ILE A 168 5.37 -10.43 1.14
C ILE A 168 4.79 -9.03 0.92
N ILE A 169 3.47 -8.93 0.75
CA ILE A 169 2.76 -7.65 0.73
C ILE A 169 2.01 -7.44 2.04
N ILE A 170 2.25 -6.29 2.66
CA ILE A 170 1.55 -5.84 3.87
C ILE A 170 0.85 -4.53 3.58
N ASN A 171 -0.29 -4.30 4.23
CA ASN A 171 -1.04 -3.06 4.13
C ASN A 171 -1.34 -2.52 5.52
N THR A 172 -0.77 -1.36 5.84
CA THR A 172 -0.89 -0.72 7.16
C THR A 172 -0.88 0.81 7.01
N PRO A 173 -1.91 1.53 7.52
CA PRO A 173 -3.17 1.00 8.05
C PRO A 173 -3.94 0.14 7.03
N ASN A 174 -4.48 -0.98 7.50
CA ASN A 174 -5.08 -2.01 6.64
C ASN A 174 -6.47 -1.61 6.12
N ASN A 175 -6.73 -1.87 4.85
CA ASN A 175 -8.05 -1.95 4.26
C ASN A 175 -8.38 -3.43 4.00
N PRO A 176 -9.50 -3.97 4.52
CA PRO A 176 -10.65 -3.26 5.10
C PRO A 176 -10.67 -3.11 6.63
N LEU A 177 -9.77 -3.72 7.40
CA LEU A 177 -9.93 -3.82 8.87
C LEU A 177 -9.68 -2.53 9.64
N GLY A 178 -8.97 -1.56 9.06
CA GLY A 178 -8.44 -0.39 9.78
C GLY A 178 -7.32 -0.74 10.78
N LYS A 179 -6.69 -1.92 10.64
CA LYS A 179 -5.60 -2.36 11.53
C LYS A 179 -4.34 -1.55 11.25
N VAL A 180 -3.80 -0.90 12.28
CA VAL A 180 -2.43 -0.36 12.28
C VAL A 180 -1.50 -1.41 12.86
N PHE A 181 -0.52 -1.87 12.08
CA PHE A 181 0.43 -2.89 12.55
C PHE A 181 1.34 -2.28 13.62
N LYS A 182 1.53 -3.04 14.71
CA LYS A 182 2.45 -2.63 15.80
C LYS A 182 3.89 -2.90 15.41
N ARG A 183 4.83 -2.20 16.05
CA ARG A 183 6.26 -2.37 15.82
C ARG A 183 6.71 -3.82 15.99
N GLU A 184 6.15 -4.54 16.95
CA GLU A 184 6.50 -5.94 17.21
C GLU A 184 6.03 -6.88 16.10
N GLU A 185 4.86 -6.60 15.50
CA GLU A 185 4.35 -7.35 14.35
C GLU A 185 5.20 -7.08 13.10
N LEU A 186 5.59 -5.81 12.87
CA LEU A 186 6.47 -5.44 11.78
C LEU A 186 7.89 -6.01 11.95
N GLN A 187 8.40 -6.08 13.18
CA GLN A 187 9.69 -6.70 13.48
C GLN A 187 9.67 -8.19 13.12
N MET A 188 8.62 -8.91 13.51
CA MET A 188 8.44 -10.33 13.15
C MET A 188 8.46 -10.53 11.63
N ILE A 189 7.74 -9.68 10.89
CA ILE A 189 7.72 -9.73 9.41
C ILE A 189 9.11 -9.44 8.83
N ALA A 190 9.78 -8.40 9.33
CA ALA A 190 11.12 -8.02 8.89
C ALA A 190 12.13 -9.14 9.14
N ASP A 191 12.11 -9.76 10.31
CA ASP A 191 13.00 -10.87 10.69
C ASP A 191 12.84 -12.06 9.73
N LEU A 192 11.61 -12.40 9.35
CA LEU A 192 11.34 -13.46 8.36
C LEU A 192 11.82 -13.06 6.96
N CYS A 193 11.59 -11.82 6.55
CA CYS A 193 12.07 -11.31 5.26
C CYS A 193 13.60 -11.40 5.16
N ILE A 194 14.31 -10.97 6.20
CA ILE A 194 15.78 -11.03 6.27
C ILE A 194 16.26 -12.48 6.26
N LYS A 195 15.64 -13.35 7.06
CA LYS A 195 16.02 -14.77 7.17
C LYS A 195 15.89 -15.51 5.85
N HIS A 196 14.88 -15.17 5.05
CA HIS A 196 14.54 -15.86 3.81
C HIS A 196 14.94 -15.12 2.53
N ASP A 197 15.61 -13.95 2.64
CA ASP A 197 15.96 -13.08 1.51
C ASP A 197 14.74 -12.68 0.65
N VAL A 198 13.66 -12.31 1.33
CA VAL A 198 12.36 -11.96 0.74
C VAL A 198 12.15 -10.44 0.79
N LEU A 199 11.59 -9.89 -0.28
CA LEU A 199 11.24 -8.47 -0.36
C LEU A 199 9.92 -8.18 0.36
N CYS A 200 9.78 -6.98 0.91
CA CYS A 200 8.51 -6.52 1.50
C CYS A 200 7.96 -5.35 0.68
N ILE A 201 6.73 -5.49 0.16
CA ILE A 201 5.95 -4.37 -0.37
C ILE A 201 5.05 -3.88 0.76
N SER A 202 5.23 -2.62 1.17
CA SER A 202 4.45 -1.99 2.23
C SER A 202 3.49 -0.97 1.62
N ASP A 203 2.22 -1.34 1.56
CA ASP A 203 1.11 -0.47 1.16
C ASP A 203 0.68 0.42 2.35
N GLU A 204 1.08 1.68 2.31
CA GLU A 204 0.93 2.63 3.41
C GLU A 204 0.11 3.86 3.00
N VAL A 205 -0.84 3.71 2.07
CA VAL A 205 -1.63 4.86 1.57
C VAL A 205 -2.36 5.62 2.67
N TYR A 206 -2.80 4.92 3.73
CA TYR A 206 -3.53 5.49 4.85
C TYR A 206 -2.63 5.93 6.02
N GLU A 207 -1.32 6.10 5.82
CA GLU A 207 -0.35 6.39 6.91
C GLU A 207 -0.72 7.58 7.82
N TRP A 208 -1.51 8.53 7.31
CA TRP A 208 -1.96 9.73 8.03
C TRP A 208 -3.28 9.54 8.79
N LEU A 209 -4.00 8.43 8.56
CA LEU A 209 -5.32 8.14 9.13
C LEU A 209 -5.24 7.16 10.30
N THR A 210 -4.54 7.57 11.36
CA THR A 210 -4.44 6.81 12.62
C THR A 210 -5.21 7.48 13.74
N TYR A 211 -5.86 6.68 14.59
CA TYR A 211 -6.75 7.14 15.66
C TYR A 211 -6.37 6.56 17.02
N ASP A 212 -6.95 7.11 18.09
CA ASP A 212 -6.89 6.58 19.46
C ASP A 212 -5.48 6.32 20.00
N GLY A 213 -4.52 7.17 19.60
CA GLY A 213 -3.12 7.07 20.00
C GLY A 213 -2.31 5.99 19.27
N SER A 214 -2.91 5.27 18.33
CA SER A 214 -2.19 4.39 17.41
C SER A 214 -1.21 5.22 16.58
N LYS A 215 -0.01 4.70 16.37
CA LYS A 215 1.02 5.36 15.57
C LYS A 215 1.37 4.47 14.38
N HIS A 216 1.35 5.04 13.19
CA HIS A 216 1.89 4.38 12.01
C HIS A 216 3.40 4.18 12.19
N VAL A 217 3.88 2.98 11.89
CA VAL A 217 5.30 2.63 11.89
C VAL A 217 5.62 2.09 10.52
N LYS A 218 6.62 2.67 9.85
CA LYS A 218 7.07 2.18 8.55
C LYS A 218 7.97 0.98 8.77
N ILE A 219 7.75 -0.11 8.03
CA ILE A 219 8.62 -1.29 8.17
C ILE A 219 10.08 -0.99 7.78
N GLY A 220 10.31 0.02 6.94
CA GLY A 220 11.65 0.49 6.57
C GLY A 220 12.41 1.21 7.69
N GLU A 221 11.75 1.57 8.80
CA GLU A 221 12.41 2.05 10.02
C GLU A 221 12.95 0.90 10.89
N ILE A 222 12.52 -0.35 10.63
CA ILE A 222 12.96 -1.50 11.40
C ILE A 222 14.42 -1.78 11.04
N GLN A 223 15.33 -1.45 11.95
CA GLN A 223 16.76 -1.63 11.74
C GLN A 223 17.09 -3.12 11.54
N SER A 224 17.63 -3.46 10.38
CA SER A 224 18.29 -4.73 10.14
C SER A 224 19.80 -4.53 10.10
N SER A 225 20.55 -5.51 10.61
CA SER A 225 22.02 -5.53 10.53
C SER A 225 22.54 -5.84 9.11
N THR A 226 21.64 -6.10 8.15
CA THR A 226 21.97 -6.50 6.78
C THR A 226 21.14 -5.70 5.78
N GLN A 227 21.79 -4.98 4.87
CA GLN A 227 21.20 -4.08 3.86
C GLN A 227 20.21 -4.72 2.86
N ARG A 228 19.81 -5.99 3.03
CA ARG A 228 19.15 -6.78 1.97
C ARG A 228 17.63 -6.85 2.03
N SER A 229 16.99 -6.41 3.11
CA SER A 229 15.53 -6.27 3.14
C SER A 229 15.12 -4.94 2.51
N VAL A 230 14.99 -4.89 1.19
CA VAL A 230 14.42 -3.72 0.49
C VAL A 230 12.91 -3.70 0.76
N ALA A 231 12.46 -2.73 1.55
CA ALA A 231 11.06 -2.38 1.67
C ALA A 231 10.69 -1.41 0.55
N LEU A 232 9.79 -1.81 -0.35
CA LEU A 232 9.18 -0.89 -1.29
C LEU A 232 8.03 -0.19 -0.57
N HIS A 233 8.17 1.10 -0.32
CA HIS A 233 7.12 1.89 0.31
C HIS A 233 6.22 2.50 -0.73
N MET A 234 4.96 2.11 -0.67
CA MET A 234 3.89 2.67 -1.46
C MET A 234 3.24 3.76 -0.63
N ILE A 235 3.52 5.01 -0.99
CA ILE A 235 3.06 6.14 -0.21
C ILE A 235 2.15 7.02 -1.04
N HIS A 236 0.96 7.27 -0.51
CA HIS A 236 0.01 8.15 -1.14
C HIS A 236 0.08 9.54 -0.50
N VAL A 237 0.39 10.56 -1.30
CA VAL A 237 0.43 11.94 -0.84
C VAL A 237 -0.91 12.59 -1.12
N GLY A 238 -1.91 12.18 -0.31
CA GLY A 238 -3.18 12.88 -0.19
C GLY A 238 -4.41 12.01 -0.41
N ASP A 239 -4.90 11.37 0.67
CA ASP A 239 -6.23 10.71 0.72
C ASP A 239 -7.42 11.63 0.40
N LEU A 240 -7.14 12.93 0.19
CA LEU A 240 -8.12 13.95 -0.15
C LEU A 240 -8.29 14.13 -1.67
N LEU A 241 -7.52 13.45 -2.54
CA LEU A 241 -7.45 13.80 -3.96
C LEU A 241 -7.50 12.68 -4.99
N THR A 242 -7.50 11.39 -4.64
CA THR A 242 -7.64 10.34 -5.66
C THR A 242 -8.81 9.42 -5.39
N CYS A 243 -9.81 9.55 -6.27
CA CYS A 243 -10.35 8.41 -7.01
C CYS A 243 -9.38 8.07 -8.17
#